data_AF-A0A345DRC1-F1
#
_entry.id   AF-A0A345DRC1-F1
#
_cell.length_a   1.000
_cell.length_b   1.000
_cell.length_c   1.000
_cell.angle_alpha   90.00
_cell.angle_beta   90.00
_cell.angle_gamma   90.00
#
_symmetry.space_group_name_H-M   'P 1'
#
loop_
_entity.id
_entity.type
_entity.pdbx_description
1 polymer ?
#
loop_
_entity_poly.entity_id
_entity_poly.type
_entity_poly.pdbx_seq_one_letter_code
_entity_poly.pdbx_strand_id
1 'polypeptide(L)'
;MQDFTKINNKKRITSYEHLNKKYDLNFSDYNFGFDWEIFKDFVGDSYARYFTSPSFFKFVSAGRGTNKTLNHIAEKLFYACNFTDASSNILRRYANTHEDTTFGDKINVCNYLYDKYGIDLGPDNENEIIWPKNVKEGGEIVFPSVVRIAFAGYANGSKIMGKVGKGSGIITAWTDEMIHAEEKEILTDK
;
A
#
# COMPACT_ATOMS: atom_id res chain seq x y z
N MET A 1 -19.61 -10.48 -10.55
CA MET A 1 -19.17 -10.23 -9.17
C MET A 1 -18.53 -11.51 -8.70
N GLN A 2 -17.31 -11.46 -8.16
CA GLN A 2 -16.71 -12.62 -7.50
C GLN A 2 -17.25 -12.64 -6.07
N ASP A 3 -17.75 -13.80 -5.64
CA ASP A 3 -18.29 -14.01 -4.30
C ASP A 3 -17.14 -14.44 -3.37
N PHE A 4 -16.92 -13.65 -2.32
CA PHE A 4 -15.97 -13.89 -1.24
C PHE A 4 -16.67 -14.72 -0.15
N THR A 5 -16.10 -15.84 0.29
CA THR A 5 -16.76 -16.87 1.12
C THR A 5 -16.09 -17.13 2.49
N LYS A 6 -14.87 -16.66 2.71
CA LYS A 6 -14.10 -16.85 3.95
C LYS A 6 -13.32 -15.57 4.29
N ILE A 7 -13.90 -14.77 5.18
CA ILE A 7 -13.22 -13.61 5.76
C ILE A 7 -12.88 -13.94 7.22
N ASN A 8 -11.62 -13.80 7.62
CA ASN A 8 -11.20 -14.06 9.00
C ASN A 8 -11.91 -13.08 9.98
N ASN A 9 -12.39 -13.64 11.08
CA ASN A 9 -13.35 -13.03 12.03
C ASN A 9 -12.80 -11.90 12.92
N LYS A 10 -11.63 -11.31 12.61
CA LYS A 10 -11.13 -10.15 13.36
C LYS A 10 -11.92 -8.90 12.92
N LYS A 11 -13.11 -8.74 13.49
CA LYS A 11 -13.96 -7.54 13.36
C LYS A 11 -13.16 -6.27 13.63
N ARG A 12 -13.47 -5.20 12.89
CA ARG A 12 -12.88 -3.87 13.08
C ARG A 12 -12.87 -3.47 14.56
N ILE A 13 -11.69 -3.12 15.07
CA ILE A 13 -11.53 -2.45 16.37
C ILE A 13 -11.63 -0.95 16.11
N THR A 14 -12.60 -0.29 16.71
CA THR A 14 -13.13 1.05 16.36
C THR A 14 -12.28 2.24 16.80
N SER A 15 -10.99 2.07 17.11
CA SER A 15 -10.18 3.14 17.75
C SER A 15 -9.91 4.39 16.87
N TYR A 16 -10.33 4.43 15.60
CA TYR A 16 -9.96 5.47 14.64
C TYR A 16 -11.10 6.15 13.90
N GLU A 17 -12.34 6.01 14.36
CA GLU A 17 -13.50 6.69 13.75
C GLU A 17 -13.32 8.21 13.67
N HIS A 18 -12.53 8.80 14.58
CA HIS A 18 -12.19 10.22 14.55
C HIS A 18 -11.34 10.65 13.34
N LEU A 19 -10.55 9.75 12.74
CA LEU A 19 -9.76 10.04 11.53
C LEU A 19 -10.64 10.23 10.29
N ASN A 20 -11.87 9.68 10.31
CA ASN A 20 -12.77 9.74 9.16
C ASN A 20 -13.60 11.02 9.06
N LYS A 21 -13.57 11.91 10.07
CA LYS A 21 -14.35 13.17 10.04
C LYS A 21 -13.98 14.12 8.90
N LYS A 22 -12.93 13.83 8.14
CA LYS A 22 -12.34 14.73 7.14
C LYS A 22 -12.38 14.20 5.70
N TYR A 23 -12.44 12.89 5.51
CA TYR A 23 -12.28 12.26 4.19
C TYR A 23 -13.56 11.56 3.70
N ASP A 24 -14.59 11.46 4.55
CA ASP A 24 -15.87 10.80 4.25
C ASP A 24 -15.68 9.41 3.61
N LEU A 25 -14.69 8.67 4.11
CA LEU A 25 -14.39 7.32 3.65
C LEU A 25 -15.36 6.33 4.29
N ASN A 26 -15.68 5.28 3.56
CA ASN A 26 -16.51 4.21 4.08
C ASN A 26 -15.63 3.19 4.80
N PHE A 27 -15.82 3.00 6.09
CA PHE A 27 -15.07 1.98 6.82
C PHE A 27 -15.40 0.57 6.33
N SER A 28 -14.38 -0.27 6.24
CA SER A 28 -14.55 -1.72 6.07
C SER A 28 -15.05 -2.35 7.36
N ASP A 29 -15.92 -3.36 7.24
CA ASP A 29 -16.35 -4.19 8.38
C ASP A 29 -15.22 -5.12 8.87
N TYR A 30 -14.23 -5.37 7.99
CA TYR A 30 -13.10 -6.25 8.23
C TYR A 30 -11.80 -5.51 7.95
N ASN A 31 -10.92 -5.41 8.94
CA ASN A 31 -9.60 -4.80 8.78
C ASN A 31 -8.45 -5.81 8.98
N PHE A 32 -8.76 -7.11 9.06
CA PHE A 32 -7.78 -8.19 9.24
C PHE A 32 -6.95 -8.08 10.54
N GLY A 33 -7.42 -7.26 11.50
CA GLY A 33 -6.65 -6.89 12.68
C GLY A 33 -5.60 -5.81 12.44
N PHE A 34 -5.49 -5.23 11.24
CA PHE A 34 -4.58 -4.12 10.94
C PHE A 34 -5.19 -2.78 11.36
N ASP A 35 -5.17 -2.53 12.66
CA ASP A 35 -5.61 -1.26 13.23
C ASP A 35 -4.49 -0.19 13.23
N TRP A 36 -4.82 1.02 13.65
CA TRP A 36 -3.86 2.13 13.61
C TRP A 36 -2.83 2.16 14.74
N GLU A 37 -3.03 1.46 15.85
CA GLU A 37 -1.95 1.31 16.84
C GLU A 37 -0.85 0.46 16.20
N ILE A 38 -1.24 -0.60 15.48
CA ILE A 38 -0.29 -1.43 14.73
C ILE A 38 0.35 -0.63 13.59
N PHE A 39 -0.43 0.16 12.85
CA PHE A 39 0.12 1.04 11.82
C PHE A 39 1.16 2.00 12.38
N LYS A 40 0.87 2.70 13.48
CA LYS A 40 1.80 3.61 14.15
C LYS A 40 3.05 2.91 14.66
N ASP A 41 2.90 1.73 15.25
CA ASP A 41 4.05 0.94 15.73
C ASP A 41 4.94 0.51 14.56
N PHE A 42 4.37 0.23 13.38
CA PHE A 42 5.13 -0.07 12.17
C PHE A 42 5.86 1.15 11.61
N VAL A 43 5.14 2.24 11.31
CA VAL A 43 5.72 3.38 10.57
C VAL A 43 6.43 4.40 11.48
N GLY A 44 6.18 4.34 12.78
CA GLY A 44 6.59 5.34 13.77
C GLY A 44 5.69 6.58 13.78
N ASP A 45 5.53 7.18 14.97
CA ASP A 45 4.66 8.33 15.21
C ASP A 45 4.89 9.52 14.26
N SER A 46 6.15 9.85 13.97
CA SER A 46 6.49 10.98 13.09
C SER A 46 5.96 10.76 11.67
N TYR A 47 6.04 9.53 11.16
CA TYR A 47 5.59 9.20 9.83
C TYR A 47 4.07 9.04 9.77
N ALA A 48 3.46 8.49 10.82
CA ALA A 48 2.00 8.43 10.96
C ALA A 48 1.36 9.84 10.93
N ARG A 49 1.95 10.81 11.63
CA ARG A 49 1.49 12.22 11.60
C ARG A 49 1.56 12.82 10.21
N TYR A 50 2.67 12.59 9.49
CA TYR A 50 2.84 13.03 8.11
C TYR A 50 1.69 12.52 7.22
N PHE A 51 1.27 11.27 7.40
CA PHE A 51 0.15 10.71 6.65
C PHE A 51 -1.21 11.29 7.00
N THR A 52 -1.47 11.55 8.29
CA THR A 52 -2.73 12.18 8.71
C THR A 52 -2.81 13.68 8.35
N SER A 53 -1.71 14.28 7.90
CA SER A 53 -1.72 15.67 7.46
C SER A 53 -2.57 15.86 6.19
N PRO A 54 -3.46 16.86 6.13
CA PRO A 54 -4.24 17.17 4.96
C PRO A 54 -3.36 17.83 3.89
N SER A 55 -3.02 17.08 2.84
CA SER A 55 -2.30 17.65 1.70
C SER A 55 -2.69 16.91 0.43
N PHE A 56 -2.87 17.66 -0.66
CA PHE A 56 -3.17 17.10 -1.97
C PHE A 56 -1.94 16.47 -2.62
N PHE A 57 -0.75 17.06 -2.41
CA PHE A 57 0.53 16.47 -2.78
C PHE A 57 1.45 16.34 -1.58
N LYS A 58 2.18 15.22 -1.52
CA LYS A 58 3.11 14.86 -0.46
C LYS A 58 4.41 14.37 -1.09
N PHE A 59 5.52 15.02 -0.74
CA PHE A 59 6.86 14.63 -1.16
C PHE A 59 7.66 14.17 0.05
N VAL A 60 8.28 12.99 -0.06
CA VAL A 60 9.20 12.45 0.94
C VAL A 60 10.55 12.22 0.26
N SER A 61 11.57 12.95 0.69
CA SER A 61 12.96 12.73 0.30
C SER A 61 13.78 12.36 1.54
N ALA A 62 14.62 11.33 1.42
CA ALA A 62 15.61 10.96 2.43
C ALA A 62 16.69 10.08 1.79
N GLY A 63 17.78 9.78 2.50
CA GLY A 63 18.85 8.88 2.02
C GLY A 63 18.39 7.45 1.67
N ARG A 64 19.25 6.66 1.03
CA ARG A 64 18.99 5.23 0.78
C ARG A 64 18.82 4.49 2.12
N GLY A 65 17.96 3.46 2.15
CA GLY A 65 17.77 2.60 3.34
C GLY A 65 16.88 3.17 4.46
N THR A 66 16.23 4.32 4.29
CA THR A 66 15.39 4.92 5.35
C THR A 66 13.93 4.43 5.36
N ASN A 67 13.66 3.22 4.86
CA ASN A 67 12.34 2.56 4.87
C ASN A 67 11.15 3.34 4.25
N LYS A 68 11.39 4.37 3.43
CA LYS A 68 10.33 5.17 2.80
C LYS A 68 9.36 4.29 2.00
N THR A 69 9.91 3.40 1.19
CA THR A 69 9.17 2.46 0.34
C THR A 69 8.29 1.54 1.19
N LEU A 70 8.86 0.94 2.24
CA LEU A 70 8.13 0.04 3.15
C LEU A 70 6.99 0.77 3.87
N ASN A 71 7.22 1.99 4.36
CA ASN A 71 6.20 2.72 5.07
C ASN A 71 5.05 3.19 4.15
N HIS A 72 5.34 3.57 2.90
CA HIS A 72 4.30 3.87 1.91
C HIS A 72 3.51 2.62 1.50
N ILE A 73 4.15 1.46 1.44
CA ILE A 73 3.44 0.19 1.22
C ILE A 73 2.50 -0.12 2.39
N ALA A 74 2.98 0.00 3.63
CA ALA A 74 2.17 -0.19 4.83
C ALA A 74 0.95 0.75 4.86
N GLU A 75 1.13 2.01 4.44
CA GLU A 75 0.05 2.98 4.28
C GLU A 75 -1.03 2.49 3.30
N LYS A 76 -0.65 1.97 2.13
CA LYS A 76 -1.62 1.52 1.12
C LYS A 76 -2.37 0.28 1.58
N LEU A 77 -1.66 -0.65 2.24
CA LEU A 77 -2.27 -1.82 2.88
C LEU A 77 -3.25 -1.38 3.98
N PHE A 78 -2.88 -0.42 4.82
CA PHE A 78 -3.73 0.10 5.88
C PHE A 78 -5.03 0.68 5.33
N TYR A 79 -4.96 1.51 4.28
CA TYR A 79 -6.16 2.05 3.64
C TYR A 79 -7.05 0.95 3.06
N ALA A 80 -6.47 -0.02 2.35
CA ALA A 80 -7.24 -1.09 1.74
C ALA A 80 -7.89 -2.06 2.76
N CYS A 81 -7.26 -2.22 3.93
CA CYS A 81 -7.85 -2.99 5.03
C CYS A 81 -8.97 -2.22 5.73
N ASN A 82 -8.84 -0.91 5.92
CA ASN A 82 -9.73 -0.16 6.81
C ASN A 82 -10.89 0.55 6.12
N PHE A 83 -10.86 0.70 4.79
CA PHE A 83 -11.90 1.41 4.03
C PHE A 83 -12.33 0.63 2.79
N THR A 84 -13.60 0.74 2.41
CA THR A 84 -14.18 0.05 1.23
C THR A 84 -14.07 0.86 -0.06
N ASP A 85 -13.63 2.11 0.04
CA ASP A 85 -13.60 3.08 -1.05
C ASP A 85 -12.26 3.82 -1.15
N ALA A 86 -11.18 3.24 -0.61
CA ALA A 86 -9.82 3.81 -0.60
C ALA A 86 -8.81 2.99 -1.42
N SER A 87 -8.98 2.97 -2.74
CA SER A 87 -8.05 2.31 -3.66
C SER A 87 -6.77 3.13 -3.90
N SER A 88 -5.71 2.46 -4.32
CA SER A 88 -4.38 3.06 -4.42
C SER A 88 -3.62 2.63 -5.66
N ASN A 89 -2.75 3.52 -6.14
CA ASN A 89 -1.83 3.31 -7.24
C ASN A 89 -0.40 3.52 -6.77
N ILE A 90 0.48 2.58 -7.13
CA ILE A 90 1.92 2.67 -6.93
C ILE A 90 2.58 2.73 -8.31
N LEU A 91 3.05 3.91 -8.67
CA LEU A 91 3.71 4.19 -9.94
C LEU A 91 5.24 4.18 -9.75
N ARG A 92 5.95 3.63 -10.71
CA ARG A 92 7.42 3.64 -10.73
C ARG A 92 7.97 4.28 -11.98
N ARG A 93 9.04 5.05 -11.84
CA ARG A 93 9.77 5.60 -13.01
C ARG A 93 10.27 4.49 -13.93
N TYR A 94 10.95 3.51 -13.36
CA TYR A 94 11.50 2.39 -14.13
C TYR A 94 10.41 1.36 -14.42
N ALA A 95 10.50 0.68 -15.57
CA ALA A 95 9.64 -0.45 -15.87
C ALA A 95 9.78 -1.50 -14.75
N ASN A 96 8.74 -2.30 -14.51
CA ASN A 96 8.80 -3.44 -13.58
C ASN A 96 9.69 -4.54 -14.17
N THR A 97 10.98 -4.25 -14.37
CA THR A 97 11.97 -5.20 -14.90
C THR A 97 12.50 -6.12 -13.81
N HIS A 98 12.24 -5.80 -12.55
CA HIS A 98 12.54 -6.65 -11.41
C HIS A 98 11.25 -7.08 -10.72
N GLU A 99 11.04 -8.39 -10.64
CA GLU A 99 10.14 -9.02 -9.67
C GLU A 99 10.56 -8.69 -8.22
N ASP A 100 11.81 -8.23 -8.01
CA ASP A 100 12.48 -8.29 -6.71
C ASP A 100 12.31 -7.09 -5.78
N THR A 101 12.07 -5.85 -6.24
CA THR A 101 12.15 -4.70 -5.31
C THR A 101 10.79 -4.31 -4.70
N THR A 102 9.84 -3.67 -5.39
CA THR A 102 8.56 -3.32 -4.71
C THR A 102 7.73 -4.52 -4.28
N PHE A 103 7.71 -5.57 -5.10
CA PHE A 103 6.87 -6.73 -4.81
C PHE A 103 7.50 -7.54 -3.69
N GLY A 104 8.82 -7.72 -3.72
CA GLY A 104 9.61 -8.19 -2.58
C GLY A 104 9.40 -7.32 -1.34
N ASP A 105 9.46 -5.99 -1.44
CA ASP A 105 9.21 -5.05 -0.35
C ASP A 105 7.78 -5.19 0.21
N LYS A 106 6.78 -5.44 -0.64
CA LYS A 106 5.40 -5.71 -0.20
C LYS A 106 5.30 -7.03 0.54
N ILE A 107 5.93 -8.08 0.02
CA ILE A 107 6.01 -9.38 0.71
C ILE A 107 6.71 -9.19 2.06
N ASN A 108 7.78 -8.40 2.12
CA ASN A 108 8.49 -8.10 3.37
C ASN A 108 7.60 -7.38 4.39
N VAL A 109 6.82 -6.38 3.97
CA VAL A 109 5.84 -5.72 4.85
C VAL A 109 4.78 -6.72 5.34
N CYS A 110 4.23 -7.55 4.44
CA CYS A 110 3.22 -8.55 4.81
C CYS A 110 3.77 -9.60 5.77
N ASN A 111 4.98 -10.11 5.52
CA ASN A 111 5.65 -11.06 6.40
C ASN A 111 5.91 -10.44 7.78
N TYR A 112 6.41 -9.20 7.84
CA TYR A 112 6.59 -8.51 9.12
C TYR A 112 5.28 -8.34 9.88
N LEU A 113 4.19 -7.96 9.19
CA LEU A 113 2.87 -7.81 9.80
C LEU A 113 2.32 -9.15 10.32
N TYR A 114 2.55 -10.24 9.59
CA TYR A 114 2.18 -11.59 10.00
C TYR A 114 3.00 -12.05 11.21
N ASP A 115 4.33 -11.99 11.12
CA ASP A 115 5.23 -12.50 12.16
C ASP A 115 5.07 -11.74 13.48
N LYS A 116 4.90 -10.42 13.42
CA LYS A 116 4.84 -9.57 14.62
C LYS A 116 3.44 -9.44 15.21
N TYR A 117 2.40 -9.38 14.37
CA TYR A 117 1.03 -9.06 14.81
C TYR A 117 -0.02 -10.11 14.42
N GLY A 118 0.35 -11.15 13.67
CA GLY A 118 -0.58 -12.16 13.17
C GLY A 118 -1.61 -11.58 12.20
N ILE A 119 -1.21 -10.59 11.40
CA ILE A 119 -2.04 -10.00 10.34
C ILE A 119 -1.66 -10.66 9.01
N ASP A 120 -2.58 -11.46 8.48
CA ASP A 120 -2.36 -12.27 7.29
C ASP A 120 -2.80 -11.55 6.00
N LEU A 121 -1.87 -10.84 5.37
CA LEU A 121 -2.13 -10.10 4.12
C LEU A 121 -1.33 -10.64 2.92
N GLY A 122 -0.48 -11.66 3.12
CA GLY A 122 0.48 -12.13 2.13
C GLY A 122 -0.14 -12.86 0.94
N PRO A 123 0.66 -13.29 -0.05
CA PRO A 123 0.16 -14.01 -1.23
C PRO A 123 -0.64 -15.28 -0.93
N ASP A 124 -0.25 -16.01 0.13
CA ASP A 124 -0.85 -17.28 0.54
C ASP A 124 -1.88 -17.11 1.68
N ASN A 125 -2.43 -15.90 1.83
CA ASN A 125 -3.38 -15.56 2.90
C ASN A 125 -4.65 -16.41 2.88
N GLU A 126 -5.26 -16.58 4.05
CA GLU A 126 -6.58 -17.21 4.24
C GLU A 126 -7.74 -16.20 4.16
N ASN A 127 -7.45 -14.95 3.80
CA ASN A 127 -8.36 -13.80 3.83
C ASN A 127 -8.99 -13.45 2.48
N GLU A 128 -8.82 -14.33 1.48
CA GLU A 128 -9.30 -14.14 0.11
C GLU A 128 -8.79 -12.84 -0.54
N ILE A 129 -7.66 -12.31 -0.08
CA ILE A 129 -6.95 -11.22 -0.74
C ILE A 129 -6.27 -11.80 -1.98
N ILE A 130 -6.65 -11.31 -3.15
CA ILE A 130 -6.15 -11.82 -4.42
C ILE A 130 -4.88 -11.08 -4.77
N TRP A 131 -3.78 -11.82 -4.85
CA TRP A 131 -2.50 -11.32 -5.33
C TRP A 131 -2.32 -11.57 -6.83
N PRO A 132 -1.60 -10.68 -7.54
CA PRO A 132 -1.36 -10.82 -8.97
C PRO A 132 -0.35 -11.94 -9.25
N LYS A 133 -0.64 -12.75 -10.28
CA LYS A 133 0.22 -13.88 -10.68
C LYS A 133 1.53 -13.47 -11.38
N ASN A 134 1.58 -12.28 -11.96
CA ASN A 134 2.75 -11.73 -12.63
C ASN A 134 2.75 -10.20 -12.46
N VAL A 135 3.91 -9.62 -12.23
CA VAL A 135 4.10 -8.19 -11.96
C VAL A 135 4.84 -7.43 -13.05
N LYS A 136 5.38 -8.12 -14.07
CA LYS A 136 6.20 -7.54 -15.15
C LYS A 136 5.47 -6.45 -15.95
N GLU A 137 4.16 -6.60 -16.15
CA GLU A 137 3.35 -5.62 -16.89
C GLU A 137 2.51 -4.71 -15.98
N GLY A 138 2.70 -4.85 -14.67
CA GLY A 138 1.81 -4.30 -13.64
C GLY A 138 0.85 -5.36 -13.11
N GLY A 139 0.23 -5.05 -11.99
CA GLY A 139 -0.64 -5.98 -11.29
C GLY A 139 -1.49 -5.27 -10.24
N GLU A 140 -2.43 -6.01 -9.67
CA GLU A 140 -3.37 -5.49 -8.69
C GLU A 140 -3.47 -6.49 -7.55
N ILE A 141 -3.40 -5.98 -6.32
CA ILE A 141 -3.88 -6.70 -5.13
C ILE A 141 -5.35 -6.30 -4.97
N VAL A 142 -6.23 -7.28 -4.83
CA VAL A 142 -7.68 -7.05 -4.70
C VAL A 142 -8.16 -7.59 -3.36
N PHE A 143 -8.75 -6.72 -2.56
CA PHE A 143 -9.30 -7.07 -1.26
C PHE A 143 -10.76 -7.56 -1.38
N PRO A 144 -11.28 -8.32 -0.41
CA PRO A 144 -12.70 -8.72 -0.36
C PRO A 144 -13.67 -7.54 -0.43
N SER A 145 -13.25 -6.37 0.09
CA SER A 145 -13.99 -5.10 -0.01
C SER A 145 -14.00 -4.49 -1.42
N VAL A 146 -13.48 -5.20 -2.42
CA VAL A 146 -13.22 -4.78 -3.81
C VAL A 146 -12.20 -3.66 -3.99
N VAL A 147 -11.61 -3.16 -2.89
CA VAL A 147 -10.53 -2.17 -2.94
C VAL A 147 -9.30 -2.75 -3.63
N ARG A 148 -8.64 -1.91 -4.43
CA ARG A 148 -7.49 -2.30 -5.25
C ARG A 148 -6.25 -1.52 -4.88
N ILE A 149 -5.13 -2.22 -4.78
CA ILE A 149 -3.80 -1.62 -4.83
C ILE A 149 -3.15 -2.03 -6.14
N ALA A 150 -3.17 -1.14 -7.12
CA ALA A 150 -2.53 -1.39 -8.39
C ALA A 150 -1.11 -0.84 -8.42
N PHE A 151 -0.29 -1.42 -9.29
CA PHE A 151 1.08 -1.00 -9.46
C PHE A 151 1.52 -1.08 -10.92
N ALA A 152 2.23 -0.05 -11.36
CA ALA A 152 2.59 0.17 -12.74
C ALA A 152 3.95 0.87 -12.87
N GLY A 153 4.71 0.58 -13.92
CA GLY A 153 5.70 1.53 -14.43
C GLY A 153 5.00 2.74 -15.08
N TYR A 154 5.68 3.88 -15.18
CA TYR A 154 5.14 5.11 -15.78
C TYR A 154 4.59 4.90 -17.19
N ALA A 155 5.26 4.04 -17.99
CA ALA A 155 4.81 3.69 -19.34
C ALA A 155 3.42 2.99 -19.38
N ASN A 156 3.02 2.35 -18.27
CA ASN A 156 1.74 1.65 -18.14
C ASN A 156 0.73 2.35 -17.20
N GLY A 157 1.08 3.52 -16.65
CA GLY A 157 0.26 4.21 -15.64
C GLY A 157 -1.15 4.56 -16.11
N SER A 158 -1.31 4.91 -17.38
CA SER A 158 -2.62 5.24 -17.98
C SER A 158 -3.59 4.05 -18.00
N LYS A 159 -3.10 2.82 -18.19
CA LYS A 159 -3.92 1.59 -18.21
C LYS A 159 -4.47 1.22 -16.83
N ILE A 160 -3.81 1.66 -15.77
CA ILE A 160 -4.09 1.28 -14.39
C ILE A 160 -4.93 2.33 -13.67
N MET A 161 -4.70 3.63 -13.93
CA MET A 161 -5.50 4.72 -13.37
C MET A 161 -7.01 4.57 -13.65
N GLY A 162 -7.38 4.11 -14.86
CA GLY A 162 -8.79 3.90 -15.22
C GLY A 162 -9.47 2.71 -14.54
N LYS A 163 -8.70 1.72 -14.05
CA LYS A 163 -9.25 0.54 -13.37
C LYS A 163 -9.46 0.77 -11.88
N VAL A 164 -8.50 1.43 -11.23
CA VAL A 164 -8.49 1.65 -9.78
C VAL A 164 -9.53 2.69 -9.33
N GLY A 165 -9.90 3.62 -10.20
CA GLY A 165 -10.89 4.64 -9.86
C GLY A 165 -12.34 4.17 -9.86
N LYS A 166 -12.65 2.97 -10.36
CA LYS A 166 -14.03 2.52 -10.49
C LYS A 166 -14.58 2.08 -9.13
N GLY A 167 -15.43 2.91 -8.52
CA GLY A 167 -16.07 2.64 -7.23
C GLY A 167 -15.26 3.09 -6.01
N SER A 168 -14.15 3.81 -6.22
CA SER A 168 -13.33 4.35 -5.14
C SER A 168 -13.74 5.79 -4.82
N GLY A 169 -13.94 6.12 -3.54
CA GLY A 169 -14.16 7.47 -3.03
C GLY A 169 -12.86 8.29 -2.99
N ILE A 170 -11.74 7.63 -2.68
CA ILE A 170 -10.39 8.21 -2.77
C ILE A 170 -9.48 7.30 -3.59
N ILE A 171 -8.63 7.91 -4.41
CA ILE A 171 -7.50 7.26 -5.05
C ILE A 171 -6.23 7.89 -4.51
N THR A 172 -5.40 7.13 -3.80
CA THR A 172 -4.05 7.60 -3.46
C THR A 172 -3.07 7.15 -4.53
N ALA A 173 -2.23 8.06 -5.03
CA ALA A 173 -1.19 7.74 -5.99
C ALA A 173 0.18 8.03 -5.37
N TRP A 174 1.10 7.07 -5.44
CA TRP A 174 2.48 7.23 -5.02
C TRP A 174 3.41 6.98 -6.18
N THR A 175 4.41 7.84 -6.35
CA THR A 175 5.46 7.72 -7.35
C THR A 175 6.79 7.40 -6.65
N ASP A 176 7.26 6.16 -6.80
CA ASP A 176 8.57 5.76 -6.28
C ASP A 176 9.69 6.24 -7.21
N GLU A 177 10.84 6.60 -6.62
CA GLU A 177 12.05 7.05 -7.33
C GLU A 177 11.81 8.20 -8.35
N MET A 178 10.94 9.14 -7.97
CA MET A 178 10.56 10.28 -8.81
C MET A 178 11.74 11.21 -9.14
N ILE A 179 12.72 11.36 -8.23
CA ILE A 179 13.92 12.17 -8.45
C ILE A 179 14.98 11.29 -9.10
N HIS A 180 15.54 11.73 -10.24
CA HIS A 180 16.63 11.00 -10.88
C HIS A 180 17.90 11.36 -10.12
N ALA A 181 18.44 10.41 -9.36
CA ALA A 181 19.80 10.51 -8.89
C ALA A 181 20.68 9.92 -9.98
N GLU A 182 21.48 10.75 -10.66
CA GLU A 182 22.62 10.23 -11.41
C GLU A 182 23.42 9.35 -10.45
N GLU A 183 23.74 8.12 -10.85
CA GLU A 183 24.74 7.32 -10.15
C GLU A 183 26.04 8.09 -10.27
N LYS A 184 26.32 8.97 -9.30
CA LYS A 184 27.68 9.47 -9.12
C LYS A 184 28.52 8.23 -8.90
N GLU A 185 29.44 7.98 -9.83
CA GLU A 185 30.59 7.11 -9.62
C GLU A 185 31.02 7.31 -8.17
N ILE A 186 30.89 6.25 -7.39
CA ILE A 186 31.58 6.18 -6.11
C ILE A 186 33.03 6.34 -6.51
N LEU A 187 33.58 7.53 -6.28
CA LEU A 187 35.01 7.79 -6.29
C LEU A 187 35.61 6.80 -5.30
N THR A 188 35.95 5.63 -5.82
CA THR A 188 36.82 4.68 -5.16
C THR A 188 38.19 5.30 -5.34
N ASP A 189 38.62 6.02 -4.29
CA ASP A 189 40.00 6.49 -4.18
C ASP A 189 40.93 5.29 -4.45
N LYS A 190 41.71 5.40 -5.53
CA LYS A 190 42.83 4.51 -5.86
C LYS A 190 44.06 4.91 -5.05
#